data_AF-A0A814TL76-F1
#
_entry.id   AF-A0A814TL76-F1
#
_cell.length_a   1.000
_cell.length_b   1.000
_cell.length_c   1.000
_cell.angle_alpha   90.00
_cell.angle_beta   90.00
_cell.angle_gamma   90.00
#
_symmetry.space_group_name_H-M   'P 1'
#
loop_
_entity.id
_entity.type
_entity.pdbx_description
1 polymer ?
#
loop_
_entity_poly.entity_id
_entity_poly.type
_entity_poly.pdbx_seq_one_letter_code
_entity_poly.pdbx_strand_id
1 'polypeptide(L)'
;MIYFLDKNIPLLKIFQLKSKEIQELVRRLYNDGCGGNEIHKSLRGLISKRTIFYWLKSIKATGTIQLQGPPCCPMLVRSKGLIQKVKHRLSNKKPISARSLAKN
;
A
#
# COMPACT_ATOMS: atom_id res chain seq x y z
N MET A 1 -2.33 -0.41 -35.07
CA MET A 1 -3.27 -1.02 -34.12
C MET A 1 -3.33 -0.16 -32.87
N ILE A 2 -4.35 0.68 -32.73
CA ILE A 2 -4.61 1.45 -31.52
C ILE A 2 -5.45 0.54 -30.63
N TYR A 3 -4.85 -0.02 -29.58
CA TYR A 3 -5.59 -0.80 -28.60
C TYR A 3 -6.44 0.17 -27.79
N PHE A 4 -7.76 0.08 -27.97
CA PHE A 4 -8.72 0.72 -27.08
C PHE A 4 -8.43 0.24 -25.66
N LEU A 5 -7.92 1.15 -24.82
CA LEU A 5 -7.85 0.96 -23.38
C LEU A 5 -9.25 0.63 -22.90
N ASP A 6 -9.45 -0.63 -22.50
CA ASP A 6 -10.69 -1.11 -21.94
C ASP A 6 -10.99 -0.27 -20.68
N LYS A 7 -11.84 0.75 -20.84
CA LYS A 7 -12.31 1.61 -19.74
C LYS A 7 -13.15 0.84 -18.72
N ASN A 8 -13.33 -0.47 -18.91
CA ASN A 8 -14.06 -1.39 -18.05
C ASN A 8 -13.16 -2.52 -17.54
N ILE A 9 -12.04 -2.22 -16.88
CA ILE A 9 -11.45 -3.22 -15.98
C ILE A 9 -12.51 -3.52 -14.90
N PRO A 10 -13.05 -4.75 -14.82
CA PRO A 10 -14.10 -5.07 -13.85
C PRO A 10 -13.57 -4.80 -12.45
N LEU A 11 -14.39 -4.18 -11.60
CA LEU A 11 -14.04 -3.86 -10.20
C LEU A 11 -13.38 -5.03 -9.47
N LEU A 12 -13.94 -6.23 -9.64
CA LEU A 12 -13.45 -7.47 -9.06
C LEU A 12 -12.02 -7.83 -9.48
N LYS A 13 -11.64 -7.46 -10.71
CA LYS A 13 -10.29 -7.71 -11.25
C LYS A 13 -9.27 -6.76 -10.61
N ILE A 14 -9.61 -5.49 -10.38
CA ILE A 14 -8.70 -4.49 -9.81
C ILE A 14 -8.32 -4.84 -8.36
N PHE A 15 -9.27 -5.31 -7.55
CA PHE A 15 -9.00 -5.69 -6.16
C PHE A 15 -8.17 -6.97 -6.02
N GLN A 16 -8.12 -7.80 -7.05
CA GLN A 16 -7.29 -9.01 -7.08
C GLN A 16 -5.87 -8.76 -7.59
N LEU A 17 -5.57 -7.56 -8.13
CA LEU A 17 -4.26 -7.26 -8.68
C LEU A 17 -3.19 -7.23 -7.59
N LYS A 18 -2.08 -7.90 -7.85
CA LYS A 18 -0.88 -7.82 -7.02
C LYS A 18 -0.21 -6.46 -7.22
N SER A 19 0.57 -6.02 -6.22
CA SER A 19 1.28 -4.74 -6.24
C SER A 19 2.09 -4.49 -7.52
N LYS A 20 2.73 -5.54 -8.08
CA LYS A 20 3.47 -5.47 -9.34
C LYS A 20 2.58 -5.17 -10.55
N GLU A 21 1.41 -5.79 -10.62
CA GLU A 21 0.48 -5.62 -11.74
C GLU A 21 -0.13 -4.21 -11.72
N ILE A 22 -0.39 -3.66 -10.53
CA ILE A 22 -0.86 -2.27 -10.39
C ILE A 22 0.23 -1.28 -10.83
N GLN A 23 1.49 -1.55 -10.52
CA GLN A 23 2.62 -0.73 -10.98
C GLN A 23 2.77 -0.77 -12.50
N GLU A 24 2.65 -1.95 -13.10
CA GLU A 24 2.67 -2.14 -14.56
C GLU A 24 1.54 -1.35 -15.23
N LEU A 25 0.33 -1.40 -14.64
CA LEU A 25 -0.84 -0.68 -15.11
C LEU A 25 -0.64 0.84 -15.04
N VAL A 26 -0.12 1.35 -13.92
CA VAL A 26 0.20 2.79 -13.78
C VAL A 26 1.24 3.22 -14.81
N ARG A 27 2.27 2.40 -15.05
CA ARG A 27 3.30 2.71 -16.06
C ARG A 27 2.70 2.77 -17.47
N ARG A 28 1.84 1.81 -17.83
CA ARG A 28 1.16 1.79 -19.14
C ARG A 28 0.29 3.04 -19.33
N LEU A 29 -0.58 3.33 -18.37
CA LEU A 29 -1.44 4.52 -18.43
C LEU A 29 -0.64 5.82 -18.53
N TYR A 30 0.50 5.90 -17.85
CA TYR A 30 1.38 7.06 -17.95
C TYR A 30 2.04 7.17 -19.33
N ASN A 31 2.50 6.06 -19.91
CA ASN A 31 3.05 6.03 -21.27
C ASN A 31 2.00 6.36 -22.34
N ASP A 32 0.73 6.03 -22.08
CA ASP A 32 -0.41 6.39 -22.93
C ASP A 32 -0.80 7.88 -22.79
N GLY A 33 -0.07 8.66 -21.97
CA GLY A 33 -0.27 10.09 -21.80
C GLY A 33 -1.27 10.49 -20.73
N CYS A 34 -1.79 9.54 -19.93
CA CYS A 34 -2.75 9.86 -18.88
C CYS A 34 -2.10 10.65 -17.72
N GLY A 35 -2.79 11.68 -17.24
CA GLY A 35 -2.37 12.45 -16.07
C GLY A 35 -2.56 11.69 -14.76
N GLY A 36 -1.82 12.05 -13.70
CA GLY A 36 -1.92 11.37 -12.40
C GLY A 36 -3.31 11.36 -11.77
N ASN A 37 -4.12 12.39 -12.03
CA ASN A 37 -5.52 12.44 -11.58
C ASN A 37 -6.42 11.47 -12.35
N GLU A 38 -6.16 11.25 -13.63
CA GLU A 38 -6.90 10.29 -14.46
C GLU A 38 -6.54 8.87 -14.07
N ILE A 39 -5.25 8.60 -13.87
CA ILE A 39 -4.76 7.30 -13.37
C ILE A 39 -5.40 6.97 -12.01
N HIS A 40 -5.50 7.94 -11.10
CA HIS A 40 -6.18 7.75 -9.82
C HIS A 40 -7.66 7.38 -9.96
N LYS A 41 -8.37 8.02 -10.90
CA LYS A 41 -9.77 7.69 -11.20
C LYS A 41 -9.89 6.30 -11.83
N SER A 42 -9.00 5.95 -12.76
CA SER A 42 -8.96 4.63 -13.41
C SER A 42 -8.70 3.51 -12.40
N LEU A 43 -7.86 3.76 -11.39
CA LEU A 43 -7.61 2.84 -10.28
C LEU A 43 -8.69 2.89 -9.19
N ARG A 44 -9.75 3.70 -9.36
CA ARG A 44 -10.87 3.86 -8.42
C ARG A 44 -10.43 4.10 -6.96
N GLY A 45 -9.32 4.81 -6.77
CA GLY A 45 -8.80 5.14 -5.44
C GLY A 45 -8.15 3.97 -4.67
N LEU A 46 -7.85 2.85 -5.32
CA LEU A 46 -7.10 1.73 -4.73
C LEU A 46 -5.75 2.19 -4.16
N ILE A 47 -5.16 3.21 -4.79
CA ILE A 47 -3.89 3.82 -4.40
C ILE A 47 -4.11 5.31 -4.19
N SER A 48 -3.49 5.86 -3.15
CA SER A 48 -3.58 7.29 -2.86
C SER A 48 -3.01 8.13 -4.01
N LYS A 49 -3.61 9.30 -4.27
CA LYS A 49 -3.08 10.27 -5.25
C LYS A 49 -1.59 10.55 -5.01
N ARG A 50 -1.18 10.72 -3.75
CA ARG A 50 0.20 11.00 -3.37
C ARG A 50 1.15 9.89 -3.85
N THR A 51 0.78 8.63 -3.65
CA THR A 51 1.56 7.48 -4.12
C THR A 51 1.68 7.45 -5.65
N ILE A 52 0.60 7.74 -6.36
CA ILE A 52 0.62 7.83 -7.83
C ILE A 52 1.59 8.92 -8.29
N PHE A 53 1.52 10.13 -7.72
CA PHE A 53 2.45 11.21 -8.05
C PHE A 53 3.91 10.85 -7.77
N TYR A 54 4.20 10.15 -6.67
CA TYR A 54 5.55 9.63 -6.42
C TYR A 54 5.98 8.64 -7.49
N TRP A 55 5.12 7.70 -7.89
CA TRP A 55 5.43 6.73 -8.94
C TRP A 55 5.68 7.39 -10.28
N LEU A 56 4.86 8.38 -10.66
CA LEU A 56 5.07 9.16 -11.88
C LEU A 56 6.39 9.93 -11.84
N LYS A 57 6.75 10.52 -10.70
CA LYS A 57 8.04 11.20 -10.52
C LYS A 57 9.21 10.22 -10.67
N SER A 58 9.10 9.02 -10.10
CA SER A 58 10.12 7.97 -10.28
C SER A 58 10.22 7.52 -11.74
N ILE A 59 9.09 7.27 -12.43
CA ILE A 59 9.09 6.89 -13.85
C ILE A 59 9.76 7.98 -14.70
N LYS A 60 9.47 9.25 -14.44
CA LYS A 60 10.09 10.37 -15.17
C LYS A 60 11.60 10.47 -14.94
N ALA A 61 12.08 10.11 -13.75
CA ALA A 61 13.49 10.21 -13.38
C ALA A 61 14.34 9.01 -13.82
N THR A 62 13.81 7.78 -13.71
CA THR A 62 14.58 6.54 -13.89
C THR A 62 13.94 5.55 -14.86
N GLY A 63 12.81 5.89 -15.49
CA GLY A 63 12.05 4.99 -16.37
C GLY A 63 11.33 3.85 -15.64
N THR A 64 11.47 3.76 -14.30
CA THR A 64 10.94 2.67 -13.48
C THR A 64 10.31 3.20 -12.20
N ILE A 65 9.32 2.48 -11.68
CA ILE A 65 8.76 2.77 -10.36
C ILE A 65 9.73 2.22 -9.31
N GLN A 66 10.74 3.01 -8.96
CA GLN A 66 11.56 2.72 -7.79
C GLN A 66 10.77 3.09 -6.53
N LEU A 67 10.32 2.05 -5.82
CA LEU A 67 9.90 2.19 -4.42
C LEU A 67 11.19 2.48 -3.62
N GLN A 68 11.51 3.75 -3.37
CA GLN A 68 12.66 4.14 -2.53
C GLN A 68 12.52 3.76 -1.03
N GLY A 69 11.62 2.83 -0.73
CA GLY A 69 11.54 2.20 0.57
C GLY A 69 10.69 0.94 0.47
N PRO A 70 10.90 -0.03 1.37
CA PRO A 70 9.99 -1.17 1.48
C PRO A 70 8.56 -0.63 1.55
N PRO A 71 7.58 -1.27 0.87
CA PRO A 71 6.20 -0.83 0.92
C PRO A 71 5.84 -0.65 2.39
N CYS A 72 5.45 0.57 2.80
CA CYS A 72 5.07 0.86 4.17
C CYS A 72 4.28 -0.33 4.70
N CYS A 73 4.82 -1.00 5.71
CA CYS A 73 4.28 -2.29 6.15
C CYS A 73 2.76 -2.15 6.30
N PRO A 74 1.95 -3.02 5.67
CA PRO A 74 0.51 -2.96 5.77
C PRO A 74 0.10 -2.76 7.24
N MET A 75 -0.96 -2.00 7.52
CA MET A 75 -1.34 -1.66 8.90
C MET A 75 -1.42 -2.91 9.81
N LEU A 76 -1.81 -4.06 9.25
CA LEU A 76 -1.83 -5.39 9.87
C LEU A 76 -0.44 -5.92 10.30
N VAL A 77 0.61 -5.60 9.55
CA VAL A 77 2.00 -5.95 9.87
C VAL A 77 2.56 -5.01 10.95
N ARG A 78 2.20 -3.71 10.94
CA ARG A 78 2.53 -2.77 12.04
C ARG A 78 1.95 -3.25 13.37
N SER A 79 0.70 -3.71 13.37
CA SER A 79 0.07 -4.24 14.59
C SER A 79 0.70 -5.55 15.04
N LYS A 80 1.10 -6.46 14.14
CA LYS A 80 1.78 -7.72 14.53
C LYS A 80 3.10 -7.47 15.27
N GLY A 81 3.93 -6.54 14.79
CA GLY A 81 5.18 -6.16 15.46
C GLY A 81 4.93 -5.46 16.80
N LEU A 82 3.91 -4.59 16.87
CA LEU A 82 3.50 -3.97 18.13
C LEU A 82 2.99 -5.01 19.14
N ILE A 83 2.16 -5.96 18.70
CA ILE A 83 1.62 -7.06 19.51
C ILE A 83 2.75 -7.93 20.05
N GLN A 84 3.75 -8.28 19.22
CA GLN A 84 4.93 -9.02 19.70
C GLN A 84 5.71 -8.24 20.76
N LYS A 85 5.96 -6.93 20.54
CA LYS A 85 6.63 -6.09 21.54
C LYS A 85 5.84 -6.00 22.84
N VAL A 86 4.52 -5.87 22.78
CA VAL A 86 3.64 -5.84 23.96
C VAL A 86 3.65 -7.19 24.69
N LYS A 87 3.52 -8.31 23.97
CA LYS A 87 3.59 -9.66 24.55
C LYS A 87 4.92 -9.91 25.25
N HIS A 88 6.03 -9.55 24.63
CA HIS A 88 7.37 -9.69 25.22
C HIS A 88 7.55 -8.82 26.48
N ARG A 89 6.97 -7.60 26.49
CA ARG A 89 6.98 -6.75 27.68
C ARG A 89 6.13 -7.32 28.82
N LEU A 90 4.99 -7.93 28.50
CA LEU A 90 4.12 -8.57 29.47
C LEU A 90 4.73 -9.87 30.03
N SER A 91 5.39 -10.68 29.20
CA SER A 91 6.06 -11.91 29.65
C SER A 91 7.22 -11.64 30.61
N ASN A 92 7.89 -10.50 30.46
CA ASN A 92 9.04 -10.13 31.30
C ASN A 92 8.64 -9.36 32.56
N LYS A 93 7.35 -9.04 32.75
CA LYS A 93 6.88 -8.47 34.01
C LYS A 93 6.62 -9.59 35.01
N LYS A 94 7.14 -9.42 36.24
CA LYS A 94 6.78 -10.29 37.37
C LYS A 94 5.26 -10.23 37.58
N PRO A 95 4.58 -11.37 37.73
CA PRO A 95 3.15 -11.39 37.95
C PRO A 95 2.83 -10.62 39.25
N ILE A 96 1.93 -9.65 39.15
CA ILE A 96 1.42 -8.91 40.30
C ILE A 96 0.29 -9.73 40.90
N SER A 97 0.29 -9.92 42.23
CA SER A 97 -0.76 -10.68 42.88
C SER A 97 -2.10 -9.96 42.77
N ALA A 98 -3.20 -10.71 42.56
CA ALA A 98 -4.55 -10.16 42.46
C ALA A 98 -4.91 -9.29 43.69
N ARG A 99 -4.40 -9.67 44.87
CA ARG A 99 -4.58 -8.93 46.13
C ARG A 99 -3.90 -7.55 46.14
N SER A 100 -2.80 -7.39 45.41
CA SER A 100 -2.11 -6.09 45.25
C SER A 100 -2.82 -5.19 44.23
N LEU A 101 -3.50 -5.77 43.23
CA LEU A 101 -4.23 -5.01 42.22
C LEU A 101 -5.56 -4.46 42.76
N ALA A 102 -6.21 -5.18 43.67
CA ALA A 102 -7.48 -4.76 44.27
C ALA A 102 -7.36 -3.64 45.33
N LYS A 103 -6.13 -3.21 45.66
CA LYS A 103 -5.86 -2.14 46.63
C LYS A 103 -5.62 -0.76 46.00
N ASN A 104 -5.56 -0.67 44.67
CA ASN A 104 -5.45 0.58 43.91
C ASN A 104 -6.80 1.01 43.35
#